data_AF-A0A1Y4JAL9-F1
#
_entry.id   AF-A0A1Y4JAL9-F1
#
_cell.length_a   1.000
_cell.length_b   1.000
_cell.length_c   1.000
_cell.angle_alpha   90.00
_cell.angle_beta   90.00
_cell.angle_gamma   90.00
#
_symmetry.space_group_name_H-M   'P 1'
#
loop_
_entity.id
_entity.type
_entity.pdbx_description
1 polymer ?
#
loop_
_entity_poly.entity_id
_entity_poly.type
_entity_poly.pdbx_seq_one_letter_code
_entity_poly.pdbx_strand_id
1 'polypeptide(L)'
;MSPERYSRVYRWFAARPAARAALAACTRFLPLAQAGMYLALLGLLAARTAAGEDCMQLLARAVLVPGAVFVGGSALRAALNRPRPYQQPGFTPLLPKETGGKSFPSRHALSGAVIAMAWLPVNPAVAGVLTVSALAICVTRVLAGVHWVRDVAAGAALGFGLGALGMLL
;
A
#
# COMPACT_ATOMS: atom_id res chain seq x y z
N MET A 1 4.60 -12.79 -13.32
CA MET A 1 5.80 -13.56 -12.94
C MET A 1 5.41 -15.03 -12.99
N SER A 2 6.01 -15.87 -13.84
CA SER A 2 5.64 -17.29 -13.89
C SER A 2 6.03 -18.01 -12.59
N PRO A 3 5.42 -19.17 -12.26
CA PRO A 3 5.81 -19.99 -11.11
C PRO A 3 7.30 -20.34 -11.10
N GLU A 4 7.89 -20.65 -12.27
CA GLU A 4 9.32 -20.95 -12.43
C GLU A 4 10.21 -19.74 -12.09
N ARG A 5 9.80 -18.53 -12.49
CA ARG A 5 10.55 -17.32 -12.13
C ARG A 5 10.45 -17.06 -10.64
N TYR A 6 9.28 -17.30 -10.04
CA TYR A 6 9.09 -17.13 -8.60
C TYR A 6 9.83 -18.17 -7.77
N SER A 7 9.94 -19.41 -8.24
CA SER A 7 10.66 -20.47 -7.52
C SER A 7 12.14 -20.13 -7.28
N ARG A 8 12.77 -19.40 -8.22
CA ARG A 8 14.14 -18.87 -8.03
C ARG A 8 14.20 -17.83 -6.91
N VAL A 9 13.24 -16.92 -6.85
CA VAL A 9 13.12 -15.94 -5.76
C VAL A 9 12.89 -16.66 -4.43
N TYR A 10 11.95 -17.60 -4.40
CA TYR A 10 11.66 -18.42 -3.22
C TYR A 10 12.91 -19.12 -2.70
N ARG A 11 13.64 -19.84 -3.56
CA ARG A 11 14.87 -20.57 -3.18
C ARG A 11 15.94 -19.64 -2.63
N TRP A 12 16.12 -18.45 -3.22
CA TRP A 12 17.11 -17.48 -2.75
C TRP A 12 16.82 -16.99 -1.32
N PHE A 13 15.55 -16.69 -1.02
CA PHE A 13 15.12 -16.26 0.33
C PHE A 13 15.07 -17.43 1.32
N ALA A 14 14.66 -18.63 0.88
CA ALA A 14 14.65 -19.82 1.72
C ALA A 14 16.07 -20.18 2.20
N ALA A 15 17.09 -19.96 1.37
CA ALA A 15 18.50 -20.16 1.72
C ALA A 15 19.08 -19.04 2.62
N ARG A 16 18.35 -17.95 2.89
CA ARG A 16 18.84 -16.77 3.62
C ARG A 16 17.85 -16.34 4.71
N PRO A 17 17.93 -16.95 5.92
CA PRO A 17 16.98 -16.68 7.01
C PRO A 17 16.87 -15.20 7.37
N ALA A 18 18.00 -14.48 7.44
CA ALA A 18 18.01 -13.04 7.73
C ALA A 18 17.26 -12.21 6.67
N ALA A 19 17.47 -12.51 5.38
CA ALA A 19 16.77 -11.82 4.29
C ALA A 19 15.26 -12.12 4.31
N ARG A 20 14.89 -13.36 4.62
CA ARG A 20 13.48 -13.75 4.77
C ARG A 20 12.83 -13.05 5.96
N ALA A 21 13.52 -12.97 7.09
CA ALA A 21 13.05 -12.25 8.28
C ALA A 21 12.89 -10.75 8.00
N ALA A 22 13.86 -10.13 7.33
CA ALA A 22 13.78 -8.73 6.90
C ALA A 22 12.57 -8.49 5.98
N LEU A 23 12.34 -9.36 4.99
CA LEU A 23 11.16 -9.27 4.13
C LEU A 23 9.85 -9.41 4.91
N ALA A 24 9.79 -10.34 5.87
CA ALA A 24 8.62 -10.53 6.74
C ALA A 24 8.36 -9.28 7.58
N ALA A 25 9.40 -8.72 8.18
CA ALA A 25 9.34 -7.48 8.95
C ALA A 25 8.85 -6.32 8.08
N CYS A 26 9.45 -6.09 6.91
CA CYS A 26 9.02 -5.02 6.00
C CYS A 26 7.55 -5.21 5.55
N THR A 27 7.15 -6.44 5.23
CA THR A 27 5.78 -6.77 4.82
C THR A 27 4.74 -6.47 5.92
N ARG A 28 5.14 -6.58 7.19
CA ARG A 28 4.31 -6.29 8.36
C ARG A 28 4.35 -4.81 8.74
N PHE A 29 5.52 -4.23 8.89
CA PHE A 29 5.70 -2.93 9.54
C PHE A 29 5.57 -1.75 8.59
N LEU A 30 5.94 -1.86 7.31
CA LEU A 30 5.79 -0.71 6.39
C LEU A 30 4.33 -0.24 6.26
N PRO A 31 3.33 -1.13 6.07
CA PRO A 31 1.94 -0.69 6.06
C PRO A 31 1.43 -0.15 7.40
N LEU A 32 1.91 -0.68 8.52
CA LEU A 32 1.56 -0.17 9.84
C LEU A 32 2.13 1.23 10.07
N ALA A 33 3.38 1.47 9.64
CA ALA A 33 4.00 2.79 9.68
C ALA A 33 3.22 3.78 8.82
N GLN A 34 2.79 3.39 7.60
CA GLN A 34 1.91 4.21 6.76
C GLN A 34 0.59 4.56 7.48
N ALA A 35 -0.05 3.58 8.11
CA ALA A 35 -1.28 3.82 8.86
C ALA A 35 -1.05 4.76 10.07
N GLY A 36 0.07 4.58 10.80
CA GLY A 36 0.44 5.48 11.89
C GLY A 36 0.70 6.91 11.41
N MET A 37 1.41 7.08 10.30
CA MET A 37 1.66 8.40 9.69
C MET A 37 0.37 9.04 9.15
N TYR A 38 -0.59 8.24 8.71
CA TYR A 38 -1.91 8.75 8.34
C TYR A 38 -2.69 9.26 9.56
N LEU A 39 -2.70 8.52 10.67
CA LEU A 39 -3.32 8.99 11.91
C LEU A 39 -2.63 10.26 12.44
N ALA A 40 -1.30 10.33 12.33
CA ALA A 40 -0.54 11.51 12.70
C ALA A 40 -0.92 12.73 11.84
N LEU A 41 -1.13 12.56 10.53
CA LEU A 41 -1.63 13.62 9.64
C LEU A 41 -2.98 14.14 10.10
N LEU A 42 -3.93 13.24 10.34
CA LEU A 42 -5.28 13.61 10.77
C LEU A 42 -5.26 14.32 12.12
N GLY A 43 -4.49 13.81 13.09
CA GLY A 43 -4.31 14.43 14.40
C GLY A 43 -3.68 15.81 14.31
N LEU A 44 -2.65 15.99 13.47
CA LEU A 44 -2.01 17.28 13.23
C LEU A 44 -2.99 18.30 12.64
N LEU A 45 -3.70 17.93 11.57
CA LEU A 45 -4.64 18.84 10.92
C LEU A 45 -5.84 19.18 11.82
N ALA A 46 -6.33 18.22 12.61
CA ALA A 46 -7.38 18.45 13.60
C ALA A 46 -6.91 19.41 14.71
N ALA A 47 -5.69 19.22 15.23
CA ALA A 47 -5.12 20.09 16.25
C ALA A 47 -4.93 21.54 15.73
N ARG A 48 -4.41 21.71 14.51
CA ARG A 48 -4.28 23.02 13.86
C ARG A 48 -5.61 23.71 13.65
N THR A 49 -6.61 22.96 13.18
CA THR A 49 -7.98 23.48 13.04
C THR A 49 -8.56 23.92 14.38
N ALA A 50 -8.38 23.12 15.44
CA ALA A 50 -8.82 23.47 16.79
C ALA A 50 -8.07 24.68 17.39
N ALA A 51 -6.83 24.91 16.95
CA ALA A 51 -6.04 26.09 17.31
C ALA A 51 -6.41 27.36 16.51
N GLY A 52 -7.41 27.28 15.60
CA GLY A 52 -7.89 28.41 14.81
C GLY A 52 -7.18 28.60 13.47
N GLU A 53 -6.30 27.69 13.06
CA GLU A 53 -5.73 27.70 11.71
C GLU A 53 -6.80 27.27 10.67
N ASP A 54 -6.77 27.88 9.48
CA ASP A 54 -7.67 27.54 8.37
C ASP A 54 -7.26 26.23 7.66
N CYS A 55 -7.32 25.12 8.41
CA CYS A 55 -6.97 23.78 7.96
C CYS A 55 -8.19 22.89 7.68
N MET A 56 -9.42 23.38 7.89
CA MET A 56 -10.64 22.55 7.82
C MET A 56 -10.82 21.90 6.44
N GLN A 57 -10.61 22.66 5.35
CA GLN A 57 -10.73 22.13 4.00
C GLN A 57 -9.67 21.05 3.72
N LEU A 58 -8.44 21.26 4.20
CA LEU A 58 -7.35 20.30 4.05
C LEU A 58 -7.59 19.03 4.87
N LEU A 59 -8.10 19.17 6.10
CA LEU A 59 -8.52 18.05 6.94
C LEU A 59 -9.64 17.25 6.27
N ALA A 60 -10.65 17.93 5.73
CA ALA A 60 -11.74 17.27 5.01
C ALA A 60 -11.23 16.47 3.80
N ARG A 61 -10.33 17.05 2.98
CA ARG A 61 -9.67 16.35 1.87
C ARG A 61 -8.85 15.15 2.36
N ALA A 62 -8.08 15.33 3.43
CA ALA A 62 -7.25 14.28 4.03
C ALA A 62 -8.07 13.10 4.60
N VAL A 63 -9.35 13.31 4.93
CA VAL A 63 -10.28 12.23 5.31
C VAL A 63 -10.99 11.65 4.09
N LEU A 64 -11.62 12.49 3.29
CA LEU A 64 -12.52 12.08 2.21
C LEU A 64 -11.77 11.40 1.06
N VAL A 65 -10.59 11.91 0.67
CA VAL A 65 -9.85 11.37 -0.48
C VAL A 65 -9.27 9.99 -0.17
N PRO A 66 -8.47 9.78 0.90
CA PRO A 66 -8.03 8.43 1.26
C PRO A 66 -9.18 7.48 1.59
N GLY A 67 -10.26 7.99 2.22
CA GLY A 67 -11.48 7.22 2.50
C GLY A 67 -12.14 6.71 1.23
N ALA A 68 -12.41 7.59 0.26
CA ALA A 68 -13.01 7.23 -1.03
C ALA A 68 -12.12 6.26 -1.82
N VAL A 69 -10.81 6.50 -1.85
CA VAL A 69 -9.84 5.62 -2.52
C VAL A 69 -9.83 4.23 -1.87
N PHE A 70 -9.84 4.15 -0.54
CA PHE A 70 -9.87 2.88 0.19
C PHE A 70 -11.17 2.10 -0.04
N VAL A 71 -12.32 2.76 0.07
CA VAL A 71 -13.64 2.16 -0.12
C VAL A 71 -13.83 1.72 -1.56
N GLY A 72 -13.63 2.63 -2.53
CA GLY A 72 -13.76 2.35 -3.95
C GLY A 72 -12.77 1.28 -4.42
N GLY A 73 -11.51 1.37 -4.00
CA GLY A 73 -10.49 0.35 -4.29
C GLY A 73 -10.85 -1.01 -3.69
N SER A 74 -11.44 -1.04 -2.49
CA SER A 74 -11.90 -2.28 -1.86
C SER A 74 -13.13 -2.88 -2.54
N ALA A 75 -14.06 -2.04 -3.00
CA ALA A 75 -15.22 -2.46 -3.77
C ALA A 75 -14.80 -3.04 -5.13
N LEU A 76 -13.95 -2.33 -5.87
CA LEU A 76 -13.39 -2.80 -7.14
C LEU A 76 -12.67 -4.16 -6.96
N ARG A 77 -11.87 -4.26 -5.90
CA ARG A 77 -11.15 -5.47 -5.54
C ARG A 77 -12.09 -6.65 -5.22
N ALA A 78 -13.21 -6.38 -4.56
CA ALA A 78 -14.23 -7.37 -4.26
C ALA A 78 -14.98 -7.81 -5.53
N ALA A 79 -15.36 -6.86 -6.39
CA ALA A 79 -16.08 -7.12 -7.63
C ALA A 79 -15.26 -7.94 -8.63
N LEU A 80 -13.98 -7.62 -8.80
CA LEU A 80 -13.11 -8.34 -9.74
C LEU A 80 -12.64 -9.71 -9.23
N ASN A 81 -12.62 -9.89 -7.90
CA ASN A 81 -12.23 -11.11 -7.18
C ASN A 81 -11.07 -11.94 -7.79
N ARG A 82 -10.05 -11.29 -8.34
CA ARG A 82 -9.00 -11.98 -9.12
C ARG A 82 -8.22 -12.97 -8.24
N PRO A 83 -7.83 -14.14 -8.76
CA PRO A 83 -7.01 -15.09 -8.02
C PRO A 83 -5.61 -14.54 -7.76
N ARG A 84 -5.06 -14.90 -6.60
CA ARG A 84 -3.70 -14.55 -6.16
C ARG A 84 -2.66 -15.50 -6.75
N PRO A 85 -1.36 -15.14 -6.72
CA PRO A 85 -0.30 -16.00 -7.25
C PRO A 85 -0.29 -17.42 -6.68
N TYR A 86 -0.39 -17.56 -5.37
CA TYR A 86 -0.39 -18.86 -4.67
C TYR A 86 -1.63 -19.73 -4.89
N GLN A 87 -2.63 -19.23 -5.63
CA GLN A 87 -3.77 -20.04 -6.05
C GLN A 87 -3.49 -20.75 -7.39
N GLN A 88 -2.34 -20.50 -8.02
CA GLN A 88 -1.92 -21.18 -9.24
C GLN A 88 -1.16 -22.47 -8.90
N PRO A 89 -1.35 -23.57 -9.66
CA PRO A 89 -0.57 -24.79 -9.50
C PRO A 89 0.94 -24.51 -9.54
N GLY A 90 1.70 -25.16 -8.64
CA GLY A 90 3.16 -25.01 -8.57
C GLY A 90 3.65 -23.70 -7.95
N PHE A 91 2.79 -22.90 -7.31
CA PHE A 91 3.16 -21.65 -6.64
C PHE A 91 3.06 -21.77 -5.12
N THR A 92 4.22 -21.77 -4.44
CA THR A 92 4.29 -21.74 -2.97
C THR A 92 4.69 -20.36 -2.48
N PRO A 93 3.82 -19.61 -1.76
CA PRO A 93 4.15 -18.27 -1.30
C PRO A 93 5.25 -18.30 -0.24
N LEU A 94 6.14 -17.31 -0.26
CA LEU A 94 7.24 -17.21 0.71
C LEU A 94 6.75 -16.87 2.12
N LEU A 95 5.69 -16.05 2.21
CA LEU A 95 4.99 -15.73 3.44
C LEU A 95 3.57 -16.33 3.37
N PRO A 96 3.21 -17.27 4.27
CA PRO A 96 1.90 -17.90 4.28
C PRO A 96 0.79 -16.85 4.38
N LYS A 97 -0.29 -17.07 3.62
CA LYS A 97 -1.48 -16.25 3.68
C LYS A 97 -2.73 -17.07 3.36
N GLU A 98 -3.62 -17.16 4.34
CA GLU A 98 -4.86 -17.95 4.30
C GLU A 98 -5.99 -17.31 3.46
N THR A 99 -5.84 -16.05 3.00
CA THR A 99 -6.94 -15.35 2.33
C THR A 99 -7.06 -15.72 0.84
N GLY A 100 -8.20 -16.19 0.35
CA GLY A 100 -8.41 -16.42 -1.09
C GLY A 100 -8.82 -15.16 -1.87
N GLY A 101 -8.46 -15.10 -3.16
CA GLY A 101 -9.02 -14.14 -4.12
C GLY A 101 -8.74 -12.67 -3.85
N LYS A 102 -9.56 -11.82 -4.47
CA LYS A 102 -9.50 -10.36 -4.38
C LYS A 102 -8.16 -9.77 -4.86
N SER A 103 -7.25 -10.46 -5.55
CA SER A 103 -5.84 -10.02 -5.72
C SER A 103 -5.65 -8.58 -6.23
N PHE A 104 -6.45 -8.17 -7.23
CA PHE A 104 -6.32 -6.89 -7.93
C PHE A 104 -7.42 -5.88 -7.54
N PRO A 105 -7.10 -4.58 -7.37
CA PRO A 105 -5.77 -4.01 -7.16
C PRO A 105 -5.25 -4.30 -5.74
N SER A 106 -3.94 -4.16 -5.51
CA SER A 106 -3.34 -4.30 -4.19
C SER A 106 -3.78 -3.16 -3.26
N ARG A 107 -4.53 -3.50 -2.20
CA ARG A 107 -4.98 -2.51 -1.21
C ARG A 107 -3.83 -1.83 -0.48
N HIS A 108 -2.75 -2.55 -0.16
CA HIS A 108 -1.60 -1.97 0.54
C HIS A 108 -0.84 -0.96 -0.32
N ALA A 109 -0.68 -1.25 -1.62
CA ALA A 109 -0.06 -0.32 -2.55
C ALA A 109 -0.94 0.93 -2.73
N LEU A 110 -2.25 0.72 -2.91
CA LEU A 110 -3.24 1.77 -3.04
C LEU A 110 -3.32 2.69 -1.81
N SER A 111 -3.40 2.13 -0.60
CA SER A 111 -3.45 2.91 0.64
C SER A 111 -2.14 3.64 0.92
N GLY A 112 -0.99 2.98 0.75
CA GLY A 112 0.31 3.64 0.98
C GLY A 112 0.53 4.81 0.02
N ALA A 113 0.14 4.67 -1.24
CA ALA A 113 0.28 5.73 -2.24
C ALA A 113 -0.62 6.94 -1.94
N VAL A 114 -1.91 6.72 -1.62
CA VAL A 114 -2.81 7.84 -1.30
C VAL A 114 -2.44 8.55 0.00
N ILE A 115 -1.92 7.83 1.00
CA ILE A 115 -1.42 8.42 2.26
C ILE A 115 -0.20 9.31 1.98
N ALA A 116 0.72 8.86 1.13
CA ALA A 116 1.85 9.68 0.72
C ALA A 116 1.41 11.00 0.06
N MET A 117 0.39 10.95 -0.81
CA MET A 117 -0.19 12.15 -1.43
C MET A 117 -0.96 13.03 -0.45
N ALA A 118 -1.60 12.46 0.57
CA ALA A 118 -2.29 13.22 1.60
C ALA A 118 -1.31 14.07 2.44
N TRP A 119 -0.07 13.62 2.60
CA TRP A 119 1.00 14.37 3.27
C TRP A 119 1.60 15.48 2.41
N LEU A 120 1.47 15.42 1.09
CA LEU A 120 2.20 16.29 0.17
C LEU A 120 1.91 17.80 0.39
N PRO A 121 0.66 18.25 0.60
CA PRO A 121 0.38 19.66 0.90
C PRO A 121 0.87 20.12 2.28
N VAL A 122 1.13 19.18 3.21
CA VAL A 122 1.50 19.48 4.60
C VAL A 122 3.01 19.45 4.79
N ASN A 123 3.67 18.42 4.28
CA ASN A 123 5.11 18.26 4.35
C ASN A 123 5.62 17.39 3.18
N PRO A 124 6.16 18.02 2.12
CA PRO A 124 6.67 17.31 0.95
C PRO A 124 7.81 16.32 1.24
N ALA A 125 8.64 16.59 2.25
CA ALA A 125 9.72 15.69 2.64
C ALA A 125 9.17 14.38 3.24
N VAL A 126 8.17 14.49 4.13
CA VAL A 126 7.46 13.33 4.69
C VAL A 126 6.74 12.57 3.57
N ALA A 127 6.07 13.27 2.65
CA ALA A 127 5.44 12.66 1.48
C ALA A 127 6.44 11.89 0.60
N GLY A 128 7.66 12.41 0.42
CA GLY A 128 8.74 11.74 -0.28
C GLY A 128 9.16 10.42 0.39
N VAL A 129 9.37 10.44 1.72
CA VAL A 129 9.68 9.24 2.50
C VAL A 129 8.55 8.21 2.42
N LEU A 130 7.30 8.65 2.55
CA LEU A 130 6.14 7.78 2.43
C LEU A 130 5.95 7.21 1.02
N THR A 131 6.34 7.96 -0.01
CA THR A 131 6.35 7.47 -1.40
C THR A 131 7.34 6.32 -1.56
N VAL A 132 8.57 6.48 -1.07
CA VAL A 132 9.59 5.41 -1.08
C VAL A 132 9.09 4.19 -0.30
N SER A 133 8.47 4.40 0.86
CA SER A 133 7.84 3.35 1.66
C SER A 133 6.71 2.63 0.90
N ALA A 134 5.85 3.35 0.18
CA ALA A 134 4.78 2.77 -0.64
C ALA A 134 5.33 1.93 -1.80
N LEU A 135 6.42 2.36 -2.43
CA LEU A 135 7.12 1.58 -3.46
C LEU A 135 7.78 0.33 -2.86
N ALA A 136 8.39 0.43 -1.68
CA ALA A 136 8.92 -0.72 -0.95
C ALA A 136 7.81 -1.72 -0.57
N ILE A 137 6.62 -1.25 -0.20
CA ILE A 137 5.43 -2.10 -0.02
C ILE A 137 5.09 -2.85 -1.33
N CYS A 138 5.13 -2.19 -2.49
CA CYS A 138 4.87 -2.85 -3.77
C CYS A 138 5.85 -4.00 -4.01
N VAL A 139 7.14 -3.76 -3.82
CA VAL A 139 8.20 -4.77 -3.98
C VAL A 139 8.02 -5.93 -3.02
N THR A 140 7.89 -5.65 -1.72
CA THR A 140 7.78 -6.69 -0.68
C THR A 140 6.55 -7.57 -0.87
N ARG A 141 5.41 -7.02 -1.34
CA ARG A 141 4.19 -7.80 -1.64
C ARG A 141 4.37 -8.76 -2.80
N VAL A 142 5.17 -8.41 -3.80
CA VAL A 142 5.50 -9.31 -4.93
C VAL A 142 6.49 -10.39 -4.47
N LEU A 143 7.54 -10.02 -3.74
CA LEU A 143 8.55 -10.97 -3.22
C LEU A 143 7.94 -11.98 -2.24
N ALA A 144 7.03 -11.52 -1.37
CA ALA A 144 6.27 -12.38 -0.46
C ALA A 144 5.33 -13.37 -1.18
N GLY A 145 5.10 -13.18 -2.49
CA GLY A 145 4.27 -14.08 -3.31
C GLY A 145 2.77 -13.87 -3.14
N VAL A 146 2.36 -12.76 -2.53
CA VAL A 146 0.94 -12.51 -2.18
C VAL A 146 0.20 -11.68 -3.22
N HIS A 147 0.91 -11.05 -4.16
CA HIS A 147 0.38 -10.23 -5.24
C HIS A 147 1.19 -10.35 -6.54
N TRP A 148 0.50 -10.16 -7.66
CA TRP A 148 1.17 -9.97 -8.95
C TRP A 148 1.74 -8.56 -9.07
N VAL A 149 2.76 -8.38 -9.93
CA VAL A 149 3.32 -7.05 -10.27
C VAL A 149 2.23 -6.09 -10.75
N ARG A 150 1.31 -6.56 -11.62
CA ARG A 150 0.17 -5.75 -12.09
C ARG A 150 -0.76 -5.28 -10.96
N ASP A 151 -0.91 -6.08 -9.90
CA ASP A 151 -1.82 -5.75 -8.81
C ASP A 151 -1.26 -4.59 -7.98
N VAL A 152 0.05 -4.61 -7.70
CA VAL A 152 0.72 -3.54 -6.97
C VAL A 152 0.92 -2.29 -7.82
N ALA A 153 1.23 -2.45 -9.11
CA ALA A 153 1.36 -1.33 -10.04
C ALA A 153 0.02 -0.58 -10.21
N ALA A 154 -1.08 -1.31 -10.44
CA ALA A 154 -2.41 -0.69 -10.53
C ALA A 154 -2.84 -0.05 -9.20
N GLY A 155 -2.55 -0.71 -8.06
CA GLY A 155 -2.82 -0.13 -6.75
C GLY A 155 -2.07 1.20 -6.54
N ALA A 156 -0.77 1.22 -6.81
CA ALA A 156 0.05 2.43 -6.70
C ALA A 156 -0.41 3.52 -7.66
N ALA A 157 -0.66 3.20 -8.93
CA ALA A 157 -1.13 4.16 -9.93
C ALA A 157 -2.46 4.80 -9.53
N LEU A 158 -3.43 4.01 -9.07
CA LEU A 158 -4.71 4.52 -8.58
C LEU A 158 -4.52 5.39 -7.33
N GLY A 159 -3.72 4.93 -6.35
CA GLY A 159 -3.50 5.66 -5.10
C GLY A 159 -2.79 6.99 -5.30
N PHE A 160 -1.71 7.02 -6.09
CA PHE A 160 -1.00 8.26 -6.42
C PHE A 160 -1.84 9.17 -7.30
N GLY A 161 -2.48 8.65 -8.35
CA GLY A 161 -3.28 9.46 -9.27
C GLY A 161 -4.50 10.09 -8.61
N LEU A 162 -5.32 9.30 -7.91
CA LEU A 162 -6.50 9.83 -7.20
C LEU A 162 -6.12 10.67 -5.99
N GLY A 163 -5.02 10.33 -5.31
CA GLY A 163 -4.49 11.15 -4.22
C GLY A 163 -4.01 12.51 -4.70
N ALA A 164 -3.23 12.57 -5.78
CA ALA A 164 -2.80 13.84 -6.38
C ALA A 164 -4.00 14.67 -6.84
N LEU A 165 -4.97 14.05 -7.54
CA LEU A 165 -6.20 14.72 -7.97
C LEU A 165 -7.00 15.29 -6.80
N GLY A 166 -7.22 14.51 -5.74
CA GLY A 166 -8.07 14.94 -4.63
C GLY A 166 -7.38 15.88 -3.63
N MET A 167 -6.05 15.85 -3.54
CA MET A 167 -5.30 16.66 -2.58
C MET A 167 -4.75 17.95 -3.17
N LEU A 168 -4.39 17.97 -4.46
CA LEU A 168 -3.68 19.10 -5.10
C LEU A 168 -4.56 19.94 -6.04
N LEU A 169 -5.67 19.40 -6.52
CA LEU A 169 -6.66 20.12 -7.34
C LEU A 169 -7.88 20.47 -6.46
#